data_AF-A0A1Q3YBL3-F1
#
_entry.id   AF-A0A1Q3YBL3-F1
#
_cell.length_a   1.000
_cell.length_b   1.000
_cell.length_c   1.000
_cell.angle_alpha   90.00
_cell.angle_beta   90.00
_cell.angle_gamma   90.00
#
_symmetry.space_group_name_H-M   'P 1'
#
loop_
_entity.id
_entity.type
_entity.pdbx_description
1 polymer ?
#
loop_
_entity_poly.entity_id
_entity_poly.type
_entity_poly.pdbx_seq_one_letter_code
_entity_poly.pdbx_strand_id
1 'polypeptide(L)'
;MPILRSKLIQGTKPEAETLMKIQEQMGVPPGVSINLMVFEVEYDRKQYYCCWSGGALKDGQPYLTLIGQAAMEALNNLPMGNQDTIILQELALGPTPLRDKVKATLKRAPLNAKICFFGDMQGELDGHMHHAFNVGQGTINIAH
;
A
#
# COMPACT_ATOMS: atom_id res chain seq x y z
N MET A 1 -17.25 16.91 -7.20
CA MET A 1 -16.71 16.09 -6.09
C MET A 1 -15.34 15.59 -6.50
N PRO A 2 -14.33 15.60 -5.61
CA PRO A 2 -13.04 14.98 -5.91
C PRO A 2 -13.24 13.48 -6.12
N ILE A 3 -12.74 12.98 -7.25
CA ILE A 3 -12.81 11.58 -7.63
C ILE A 3 -11.59 10.89 -7.03
N LEU A 4 -11.82 9.83 -6.26
CA LEU A 4 -10.77 8.91 -5.80
C LEU A 4 -10.81 7.68 -6.69
N ARG A 5 -9.68 7.31 -7.29
CA ARG A 5 -9.53 6.10 -8.10
C ARG A 5 -8.20 5.45 -7.76
N SER A 6 -8.19 4.12 -7.69
CA SER A 6 -6.97 3.37 -7.49
C SER A 6 -6.82 2.26 -8.53
N LYS A 7 -5.61 2.04 -9.01
CA LYS A 7 -5.23 0.95 -9.90
C LYS A 7 -4.11 0.15 -9.28
N LEU A 8 -4.22 -1.18 -9.29
CA LEU A 8 -3.17 -2.06 -8.78
C LEU A 8 -1.94 -1.98 -9.69
N ILE A 9 -0.76 -1.86 -9.09
CA ILE A 9 0.52 -1.92 -9.78
C ILE A 9 1.06 -3.35 -9.64
N GLN A 10 1.35 -3.99 -10.77
CA GLN A 10 1.90 -5.33 -10.86
C GLN A 10 3.35 -5.27 -11.33
N GLY A 11 4.15 -6.26 -10.90
CA GLY A 11 5.56 -6.37 -11.31
C GLY A 11 6.57 -5.65 -10.42
N THR A 12 6.11 -4.86 -9.44
CA THR A 12 6.99 -4.36 -8.38
C THR A 12 7.45 -5.49 -7.46
N LYS A 13 8.67 -5.39 -6.93
CA LYS A 13 9.28 -6.41 -6.08
C LYS A 13 9.76 -5.78 -4.76
N PRO A 14 9.59 -6.48 -3.64
CA PRO A 14 10.21 -6.10 -2.36
C PRO A 14 11.71 -6.44 -2.40
N GLU A 15 12.40 -6.25 -1.29
CA GLU A 15 13.79 -6.68 -1.19
C GLU A 15 13.92 -8.20 -1.36
N ALA A 16 15.05 -8.64 -1.92
CA ALA A 16 15.28 -10.05 -2.24
C ALA A 16 15.16 -10.97 -1.01
N GLU A 17 15.67 -10.50 0.14
CA GLU A 17 15.57 -11.24 1.40
C GLU A 17 14.13 -11.37 1.89
N THR A 18 13.35 -10.29 1.82
CA THR A 18 11.93 -10.27 2.20
C THR A 18 11.12 -11.18 1.28
N LEU A 19 11.37 -11.13 -0.03
CA LEU A 19 10.72 -12.02 -1.00
C LEU A 19 10.99 -13.50 -0.70
N MET A 20 12.25 -13.84 -0.40
CA MET A 20 12.64 -15.22 -0.08
C MET A 20 11.93 -15.73 1.17
N LYS A 21 11.87 -14.93 2.24
CA LYS A 21 11.13 -15.29 3.48
C LYS A 21 9.64 -15.50 3.22
N ILE A 22 9.03 -14.66 2.37
CA ILE A 22 7.61 -14.82 1.99
C ILE A 22 7.41 -16.12 1.22
N GLN A 23 8.27 -16.39 0.24
CA GLN A 23 8.20 -17.61 -0.57
C GLN A 23 8.34 -18.87 0.30
N GLU A 24 9.26 -18.88 1.24
CA GLU A 24 9.43 -19.95 2.22
C GLU A 24 8.17 -20.12 3.09
N GLN A 25 7.67 -19.03 3.68
CA GLN A 25 6.49 -19.06 4.54
C GLN A 25 5.22 -19.53 3.80
N MET A 26 5.08 -19.17 2.53
CA MET A 26 3.93 -19.54 1.69
C MET A 26 4.11 -20.88 0.97
N GLY A 27 5.27 -21.53 1.08
CA GLY A 27 5.57 -22.78 0.37
C GLY A 27 5.62 -22.62 -1.15
N VAL A 28 5.95 -21.43 -1.66
CA VAL A 28 6.01 -21.14 -3.10
C VAL A 28 7.44 -21.30 -3.62
N PRO A 29 7.64 -21.89 -4.80
CA PRO A 29 8.97 -22.02 -5.38
C PRO A 29 9.66 -20.67 -5.61
N PRO A 30 11.01 -20.61 -5.50
CA PRO A 30 11.78 -19.46 -5.90
C PRO A 30 11.46 -19.02 -7.34
N GLY A 31 11.39 -17.71 -7.56
CA GLY A 31 11.09 -17.12 -8.87
C GLY A 31 9.61 -16.95 -9.19
N VAL A 32 8.70 -17.48 -8.37
CA VAL A 32 7.27 -17.14 -8.48
C VAL A 32 7.04 -15.71 -8.04
N SER A 33 6.43 -14.91 -8.91
CA SER A 33 6.09 -13.52 -8.61
C SER A 33 4.89 -13.46 -7.67
N ILE A 34 5.02 -12.68 -6.60
CA ILE A 34 3.91 -12.36 -5.69
C ILE A 34 3.38 -10.97 -6.04
N ASN A 35 2.05 -10.84 -6.12
CA ASN A 35 1.41 -9.54 -6.29
C ASN A 35 1.24 -8.89 -4.92
N LEU A 36 1.87 -7.74 -4.74
CA LEU A 36 1.75 -6.94 -3.52
C LEU A 36 0.70 -5.84 -3.73
N MET A 37 0.04 -5.44 -2.63
CA MET A 37 -1.02 -4.44 -2.65
C MET A 37 -0.42 -3.04 -2.76
N VAL A 38 0.07 -2.72 -3.95
CA VAL A 38 0.67 -1.43 -4.32
C VAL A 38 -0.17 -0.81 -5.43
N PHE A 39 -0.46 0.47 -5.33
CA PHE A 39 -1.46 1.13 -6.15
C PHE A 39 -0.98 2.50 -6.64
N GLU A 40 -1.35 2.85 -7.86
CA GLU A 40 -1.46 4.24 -8.27
C GLU A 40 -2.81 4.78 -7.81
N VAL A 41 -2.82 5.93 -7.15
CA VAL A 41 -4.02 6.57 -6.61
C VAL A 41 -4.14 7.97 -7.18
N GLU A 42 -5.27 8.25 -7.84
CA GLU A 42 -5.64 9.58 -8.27
C GLU A 42 -6.66 10.16 -7.29
N TYR A 43 -6.38 11.36 -6.77
CA TYR A 43 -7.31 12.12 -5.94
C TYR A 43 -7.20 13.61 -6.23
N ASP A 44 -8.33 14.25 -6.58
CA ASP A 44 -8.39 15.68 -6.88
C ASP A 44 -7.36 16.14 -7.94
N ARG A 45 -7.23 15.35 -9.03
CA ARG A 45 -6.27 15.53 -10.13
C ARG A 45 -4.79 15.45 -9.71
N LYS A 46 -4.50 14.95 -8.51
CA LYS A 46 -3.15 14.64 -8.04
C LYS A 46 -2.93 13.13 -8.06
N GLN A 47 -1.71 12.74 -8.40
CA GLN A 47 -1.27 11.34 -8.39
C GLN A 47 -0.47 11.05 -7.11
N TYR A 48 -0.65 9.83 -6.60
CA TYR A 48 0.00 9.29 -5.43
C TYR A 48 0.31 7.81 -5.66
N TYR A 49 1.27 7.29 -4.92
CA TYR A 49 1.61 5.87 -4.94
C TYR A 49 1.40 5.34 -3.53
N CYS A 50 0.56 4.33 -3.40
CA CYS A 50 0.17 3.84 -2.08
C CYS A 50 0.36 2.34 -1.98
N CYS A 51 0.61 1.84 -0.78
CA CYS A 51 0.47 0.41 -0.51
C CYS A 51 -0.44 0.16 0.69
N TRP A 52 -1.02 -1.03 0.72
CA TRP A 52 -1.69 -1.56 1.90
C TRP A 52 -0.75 -2.54 2.58
N SER A 53 -0.45 -2.24 3.84
CA SER A 53 0.51 -2.98 4.62
C SER A 53 -0.15 -3.57 5.86
N GLY A 54 -0.03 -4.89 6.05
CA GLY A 54 -0.42 -5.50 7.32
C GLY A 54 0.52 -5.04 8.42
N GLY A 55 -0.02 -4.62 9.56
CA GLY A 55 0.79 -4.17 10.70
C GLY A 55 -0.05 -3.56 11.80
N ALA A 56 0.62 -3.02 12.81
CA ALA A 56 -0.01 -2.28 13.91
C ALA A 56 0.98 -1.28 14.51
N LEU A 57 0.50 -0.30 15.26
CA LEU A 57 1.37 0.42 16.18
C LEU A 57 1.70 -0.44 17.40
N LYS A 58 3.00 -0.53 17.71
CA LYS A 58 3.51 -1.06 18.98
C LYS A 58 4.39 0.00 19.61
N ASP A 59 4.06 0.42 20.83
CA ASP A 59 4.79 1.48 21.56
C ASP A 59 4.96 2.78 20.75
N GLY A 60 3.94 3.14 19.97
CA GLY A 60 3.94 4.32 19.11
C GLY A 60 4.75 4.19 17.81
N GLN A 61 5.31 3.02 17.53
CA GLN A 61 6.07 2.76 16.31
C GLN A 61 5.34 1.77 15.38
N PRO A 62 5.38 1.99 14.05
CA PRO A 62 4.84 1.03 13.09
C PRO A 62 5.59 -0.30 13.16
N TYR A 63 4.84 -1.39 13.37
CA TYR A 63 5.35 -2.75 13.31
C TYR A 63 4.60 -3.51 12.23
N LEU A 64 5.26 -3.75 11.10
CA LEU A 64 4.66 -4.40 9.94
C LEU A 64 4.77 -5.92 10.02
N THR A 65 3.79 -6.62 9.47
CA THR A 65 3.92 -8.05 9.19
C THR A 65 4.89 -8.26 8.04
N LEU A 66 5.35 -9.49 7.80
CA LEU A 66 6.25 -9.79 6.68
C LEU A 66 5.66 -9.36 5.32
N ILE A 67 4.38 -9.66 5.07
CA ILE A 67 3.67 -9.19 3.86
C ILE A 67 3.55 -7.65 3.84
N GLY A 68 3.30 -7.04 5.00
CA GLY A 68 3.23 -5.59 5.10
C GLY A 68 4.55 -4.90 4.79
N GLN A 69 5.66 -5.44 5.28
CA GLN A 69 7.01 -4.99 4.97
C GLN A 69 7.28 -5.11 3.47
N ALA A 70 6.96 -6.25 2.86
CA ALA A 70 7.12 -6.42 1.42
C ALA A 70 6.31 -5.39 0.61
N ALA A 71 5.06 -5.11 0.99
CA ALA A 71 4.26 -4.10 0.30
C ALA A 71 4.87 -2.69 0.42
N MET A 72 5.47 -2.35 1.57
CA MET A 72 6.17 -1.09 1.78
C MET A 72 7.48 -1.02 0.97
N GLU A 73 8.29 -2.08 0.97
CA GLU A 73 9.51 -2.17 0.17
C GLU A 73 9.20 -2.08 -1.32
N ALA A 74 8.18 -2.79 -1.79
CA ALA A 74 7.74 -2.72 -3.18
C ALA A 74 7.23 -1.33 -3.58
N LEU A 75 6.58 -0.61 -2.66
CA LEU A 75 6.25 0.80 -2.85
C LEU A 75 7.52 1.67 -2.94
N ASN A 76 8.49 1.44 -2.04
CA ASN A 76 9.77 2.14 -2.04
C ASN A 76 10.53 1.93 -3.35
N ASN A 77 10.51 0.72 -3.87
CA ASN A 77 11.24 0.31 -5.07
C ASN A 77 10.57 0.75 -6.38
N LEU A 78 9.35 1.29 -6.34
CA LEU A 78 8.72 1.86 -7.53
C LEU A 78 9.62 2.97 -8.11
N PRO A 79 9.88 2.97 -9.43
CA PRO A 79 10.58 4.08 -10.09
C PRO A 79 9.72 5.35 -10.15
N MET A 80 8.42 5.21 -9.91
CA MET A 80 7.44 6.29 -9.91
C MET A 80 7.30 6.92 -8.51
N GLY A 81 6.82 8.15 -8.48
CA GLY A 81 6.59 8.88 -7.23
C GLY A 81 7.82 9.63 -6.71
N ASN A 82 7.62 10.37 -5.63
CA ASN A 82 8.69 11.00 -4.88
C ASN A 82 9.48 9.92 -4.11
N GLN A 83 10.81 9.94 -4.25
CA GLN A 83 11.74 8.97 -3.67
C GLN A 83 12.36 9.42 -2.33
N ASP A 84 12.10 10.65 -1.91
CA ASP A 84 12.76 11.24 -0.74
C ASP A 84 12.26 10.64 0.57
N THR A 85 10.94 10.39 0.66
CA THR A 85 10.29 9.91 1.89
C THR A 85 9.05 9.07 1.60
N ILE A 86 8.80 8.09 2.47
CA ILE A 86 7.53 7.35 2.55
C ILE A 86 6.75 7.86 3.75
N ILE A 87 5.50 8.24 3.53
CA ILE A 87 4.57 8.59 4.60
C ILE A 87 3.96 7.30 5.14
N LEU A 88 4.15 7.02 6.43
CA LEU A 88 3.48 5.92 7.12
C LEU A 88 2.19 6.46 7.76
N GLN A 89 1.05 5.86 7.41
CA GLN A 89 -0.25 6.25 7.94
C GLN A 89 -1.00 5.02 8.48
N GLU A 90 -1.23 4.99 9.79
CA GLU A 90 -2.08 3.96 10.38
C GLU A 90 -3.55 4.15 9.95
N LEU A 91 -4.22 3.04 9.66
CA LEU A 91 -5.66 2.95 9.50
C LEU A 91 -6.22 1.95 10.52
N ALA A 92 -7.36 2.31 11.09
CA ALA A 92 -8.18 1.49 11.97
C ALA A 92 -9.64 1.89 11.76
N LEU A 93 -10.62 1.06 12.12
CA LEU A 93 -12.01 1.52 12.14
C LEU A 93 -12.23 2.50 13.30
N GLY A 94 -13.37 3.17 13.27
CA GLY A 94 -13.73 4.16 14.27
C GLY A 94 -14.80 5.11 13.74
N PRO A 95 -15.07 6.21 14.47
CA PRO A 95 -16.15 7.13 14.12
C PRO A 95 -15.98 7.76 12.74
N THR A 96 -14.74 8.02 12.33
CA THR A 96 -14.43 8.56 10.99
C THR A 96 -14.32 7.42 9.98
N PRO A 97 -15.07 7.43 8.87
CA PRO A 97 -14.96 6.43 7.82
C PRO A 97 -13.54 6.33 7.25
N LEU A 98 -13.08 5.10 6.95
CA LEU A 98 -11.74 4.86 6.37
C LEU A 98 -11.49 5.67 5.11
N ARG A 99 -12.50 5.78 4.24
CA ARG A 99 -12.42 6.58 3.01
C ARG A 99 -12.09 8.05 3.28
N ASP A 100 -12.60 8.60 4.36
CA ASP A 100 -12.36 10.00 4.73
C ASP A 100 -10.97 10.17 5.35
N LYS A 101 -10.50 9.18 6.11
CA LYS A 101 -9.10 9.12 6.59
C LYS A 101 -8.12 9.10 5.41
N VAL A 102 -8.35 8.23 4.43
CA VAL A 102 -7.54 8.14 3.20
C VAL A 102 -7.51 9.49 2.46
N LYS A 103 -8.67 10.08 2.19
CA LYS A 103 -8.76 11.40 1.51
C LYS A 103 -8.05 12.50 2.30
N ALA A 104 -8.16 12.51 3.62
CA ALA A 104 -7.50 13.49 4.48
C ALA A 104 -5.97 13.35 4.43
N THR A 105 -5.46 12.12 4.37
CA THR A 105 -4.02 11.87 4.18
C THR A 105 -3.57 12.33 2.79
N LEU A 106 -4.28 11.95 1.72
CA LEU A 106 -3.95 12.37 0.35
C LEU A 106 -3.97 13.90 0.19
N LYS A 107 -4.96 14.58 0.78
CA LYS A 107 -5.07 16.06 0.73
C LYS A 107 -3.86 16.77 1.36
N ARG A 108 -3.28 16.19 2.42
CA ARG A 108 -2.13 16.75 3.16
C ARG A 108 -0.79 16.34 2.56
N ALA A 109 -0.74 15.22 1.85
CA ALA A 109 0.48 14.71 1.24
C ALA A 109 0.94 15.58 0.06
N PRO A 110 2.26 15.68 -0.18
CA PRO A 110 2.80 16.34 -1.36
C PRO A 110 2.39 15.59 -2.63
N LEU A 111 2.49 16.27 -3.78
CA LEU A 111 2.23 15.65 -5.08
C LEU A 111 3.19 14.46 -5.30
N ASN A 112 2.69 13.39 -5.91
CA ASN A 112 3.46 12.17 -6.21
C ASN A 112 4.00 11.45 -4.97
N ALA A 113 3.50 11.74 -3.77
CA ALA A 113 3.96 11.10 -2.54
C ALA A 113 3.78 9.58 -2.57
N LYS A 114 4.72 8.88 -1.92
CA LYS A 114 4.60 7.47 -1.55
C LYS A 114 4.00 7.36 -0.15
N ILE A 115 2.90 6.63 -0.01
CA ILE A 115 2.16 6.51 1.26
C ILE A 115 1.91 5.02 1.57
N CYS A 116 2.48 4.54 2.65
CA CYS A 116 2.19 3.22 3.19
C CYS A 116 1.04 3.35 4.19
N PHE A 117 -0.14 2.86 3.82
CA PHE A 117 -1.26 2.74 4.74
C PHE A 117 -1.16 1.39 5.44
N PHE A 118 -1.00 1.40 6.76
CA PHE A 118 -0.82 0.18 7.54
C PHE A 118 -1.90 0.00 8.61
N GLY A 119 -2.18 -1.24 8.97
CA GLY A 119 -3.17 -1.59 9.98
C GLY A 119 -3.50 -3.08 9.93
N ASP A 120 -4.53 -3.50 10.66
CA ASP A 120 -4.94 -4.89 10.73
C ASP A 120 -5.68 -5.32 9.45
N MET A 121 -4.92 -5.58 8.39
CA MET A 121 -5.43 -5.94 7.06
C MET A 121 -6.12 -7.31 7.00
N GLN A 122 -5.91 -8.18 8.00
CA GLN A 122 -6.48 -9.53 8.04
C GLN A 122 -7.62 -9.67 9.06
N GLY A 123 -7.72 -8.75 10.02
CA GLY A 123 -8.86 -8.64 10.92
C GLY A 123 -9.70 -7.42 10.57
N GLU A 124 -9.51 -6.33 11.31
CA GLU A 124 -10.44 -5.19 11.31
C GLU A 124 -10.65 -4.53 9.93
N LEU A 125 -9.62 -4.47 9.09
CA LEU A 125 -9.68 -3.78 7.78
C LEU A 125 -10.04 -4.72 6.62
N ASP A 126 -10.19 -6.02 6.87
CA ASP A 126 -10.55 -6.98 5.83
C ASP A 126 -11.89 -6.61 5.18
N GLY A 127 -11.95 -6.67 3.86
CA GLY A 127 -13.14 -6.25 3.11
C GLY A 127 -13.50 -4.76 3.18
N HIS A 128 -12.73 -3.90 3.84
CA HIS A 128 -13.04 -2.46 3.91
C HIS A 128 -12.15 -1.61 3.00
N MET A 129 -10.90 -2.03 2.79
CA MET A 129 -9.89 -1.25 2.07
C MET A 129 -10.24 -1.00 0.60
N HIS A 130 -10.83 -2.00 -0.08
CA HIS A 130 -11.22 -1.87 -1.48
C HIS A 130 -12.28 -0.79 -1.70
N HIS A 131 -13.25 -0.66 -0.79
CA HIS A 131 -14.24 0.41 -0.81
C HIS A 131 -13.63 1.77 -0.43
N ALA A 132 -12.70 1.78 0.54
CA ALA A 132 -12.05 3.01 0.98
C ALA A 132 -11.21 3.66 -0.13
N PHE A 133 -10.51 2.86 -0.94
CA PHE A 133 -9.66 3.32 -2.04
C PHE A 133 -10.37 3.41 -3.39
N ASN A 134 -11.57 2.84 -3.53
CA ASN A 134 -12.27 2.76 -4.82
C ASN A 134 -11.37 2.13 -5.90
N VAL A 135 -10.89 0.92 -5.61
CA VAL A 135 -10.03 0.14 -6.51
C VAL A 135 -10.82 -0.22 -7.77
N GLY A 136 -10.31 0.20 -8.93
CA GLY A 136 -10.90 -0.07 -10.23
C GLY A 136 -10.46 -1.42 -10.81
N GLN A 137 -11.06 -1.80 -11.94
CA GLN A 137 -10.74 -3.06 -12.64
C GLN A 137 -9.42 -3.04 -13.44
N GLY A 138 -8.72 -1.90 -13.50
CA GLY A 138 -7.48 -1.77 -14.27
C GLY A 138 -6.23 -2.05 -13.43
N THR A 139 -5.23 -2.66 -14.07
CA THR A 139 -3.88 -2.81 -13.51
C THR A 139 -2.86 -1.98 -14.31
N ILE A 140 -1.76 -1.62 -13.66
CA ILE A 140 -0.58 -1.01 -14.26
C ILE A 140 0.53 -2.03 -14.16
N ASN A 141 1.09 -2.44 -15.29
CA ASN A 141 2.21 -3.37 -15.32
C ASN A 141 3.51 -2.58 -15.40
N ILE A 142 4.43 -2.85 -14.47
CA ILE A 142 5.80 -2.36 -14.56
C ILE A 142 6.75 -3.54 -14.78
N ALA A 143 7.80 -3.31 -15.57
CA ALA A 143 8.90 -4.24 -15.72
C ALA A 143 10.10 -3.70 -14.92
N HIS A 144 10.66 -4.54 -14.06
CA HIS A 144 11.98 -4.36 -13.48
C HIS A 144 13.02 -5.12 -14.29
#